data_AF-A0A257JH54-F1
#
_entry.id   AF-A0A257JH54-F1
#
_cell.length_a   1.000
_cell.length_b   1.000
_cell.length_c   1.000
_cell.angle_alpha   90.00
_cell.angle_beta   90.00
_cell.angle_gamma   90.00
#
_symmetry.space_group_name_H-M   'P 1'
#
loop_
_entity.id
_entity.type
_entity.pdbx_description
1 polymer ?
#
loop_
_entity_poly.entity_id
_entity_poly.type
_entity_poly.pdbx_seq_one_letter_code
_entity_poly.pdbx_strand_id
1 'polypeptide(L)'
;MLYLRGSGSDHHLLALHAAPGTPTIRQVTLRARSADALHAIAQATLAAGGVVERAVSASAEPSGGVSRFIRDHDGRRIEVVHGDVRRTPDAPPPRDQPVRLAHAVLNCHAIAGTQAFFEQALGFVLADR
;
A
#
# COMPACT_ATOMS: atom_id res chain seq x y z
N MET A 1 -11.41 2.24 15.64
CA MET A 1 -10.30 2.09 14.67
C MET A 1 -9.02 2.13 15.46
N LEU A 2 -8.07 1.25 15.17
CA LEU A 2 -6.81 1.13 15.89
C LEU A 2 -5.65 1.17 14.89
N TYR A 3 -4.62 1.95 15.21
CA TYR A 3 -3.40 2.06 14.40
C TYR A 3 -2.23 1.53 15.19
N LEU A 4 -1.52 0.55 14.61
CA LEU A 4 -0.36 -0.09 15.21
C LEU A 4 0.88 0.30 14.42
N ARG A 5 1.94 0.68 15.12
CA ARG A 5 3.21 1.09 14.53
C ARG A 5 4.36 0.19 14.96
N GLY A 6 5.43 0.21 14.18
CA GLY A 6 6.73 -0.30 14.62
C GLY A 6 7.58 0.77 15.30
N SER A 7 8.83 0.39 15.60
CA SER A 7 9.87 1.29 16.08
C SER A 7 10.49 2.16 14.97
N GLY A 8 10.18 1.88 13.70
CA GLY A 8 10.66 2.63 12.55
C GLY A 8 9.96 3.97 12.32
N SER A 9 10.18 4.53 11.13
CA SER A 9 9.73 5.89 10.79
C SER A 9 8.31 5.98 10.23
N ASP A 10 7.65 4.86 9.92
CA ASP A 10 6.29 4.91 9.39
C ASP A 10 5.32 5.37 10.48
N HIS A 11 4.30 6.17 10.10
CA HIS A 11 3.27 6.60 11.05
C HIS A 11 2.59 5.40 11.72
N HIS A 12 2.20 4.43 10.91
CA HIS A 12 1.64 3.16 11.33
C HIS A 12 1.98 2.09 10.29
N LEU A 13 1.90 0.84 10.70
CA LEU A 13 2.13 -0.36 9.90
C LEU A 13 0.82 -1.10 9.62
N LEU A 14 -0.10 -1.12 10.59
CA LEU A 14 -1.39 -1.81 10.47
C LEU A 14 -2.52 -0.93 10.98
N ALA A 15 -3.56 -0.78 10.18
CA ALA A 15 -4.82 -0.15 10.57
C ALA A 15 -5.90 -1.23 10.72
N LEU A 16 -6.52 -1.30 11.91
CA LEU A 16 -7.60 -2.22 12.22
C LEU A 16 -8.92 -1.45 12.31
N HIS A 17 -9.88 -1.90 11.51
CA HIS A 17 -11.23 -1.36 11.46
C HIS A 17 -12.20 -2.42 11.97
N ALA A 18 -12.96 -2.08 13.02
CA ALA A 18 -14.00 -2.96 13.51
C ALA A 18 -15.08 -3.10 12.41
N ALA A 19 -15.41 -4.34 12.08
CA ALA A 19 -16.46 -4.69 11.14
C ALA A 19 -17.05 -6.05 11.55
N PRO A 20 -18.36 -6.29 11.33
CA PRO A 20 -18.95 -7.60 11.52
C PRO A 20 -18.48 -8.59 10.45
N GLY A 21 -18.58 -9.89 10.75
CA GLY A 21 -18.29 -10.97 9.80
C GLY A 21 -16.83 -11.42 9.78
N THR A 22 -16.43 -12.12 8.72
CA THR A 22 -15.09 -12.66 8.55
C THR A 22 -14.07 -11.53 8.34
N PRO A 23 -12.92 -11.55 9.04
CA PRO A 23 -11.85 -10.59 8.79
C PRO A 23 -11.37 -10.61 7.34
N THR A 24 -11.16 -9.43 6.76
CA THR A 24 -10.69 -9.28 5.38
C THR A 24 -9.57 -8.23 5.29
N ILE A 25 -8.69 -8.37 4.30
CA ILE A 25 -7.75 -7.32 3.93
C ILE A 25 -8.53 -6.22 3.20
N ARG A 26 -8.63 -5.05 3.81
CA ARG A 26 -9.34 -3.91 3.19
C ARG A 26 -8.54 -3.26 2.07
N GLN A 27 -7.24 -3.09 2.29
CA GLN A 27 -6.30 -2.51 1.32
C GLN A 27 -4.85 -2.77 1.73
N VAL A 28 -3.93 -2.58 0.79
CA VAL A 28 -2.49 -2.44 1.04
C VAL A 28 -2.08 -1.02 0.70
N THR A 29 -1.33 -0.36 1.58
CA THR A 29 -0.81 0.99 1.33
C THR A 29 0.67 0.93 0.95
N LEU A 30 1.03 1.57 -0.16
CA LEU A 30 2.39 1.71 -0.68
C LEU A 30 2.78 3.18 -0.75
N ARG A 31 4.05 3.49 -0.48
CA ARG A 31 4.57 4.87 -0.58
C ARG A 31 5.22 5.12 -1.94
N ALA A 32 4.75 6.14 -2.64
CA ALA A 32 5.36 6.64 -3.87
C ALA A 32 6.54 7.56 -3.60
N ARG A 33 7.56 7.50 -4.47
CA ARG A 33 8.77 8.34 -4.39
C ARG A 33 8.50 9.82 -4.71
N SER A 34 7.44 10.12 -5.46
CA SER A 34 7.06 11.49 -5.83
C SER A 34 5.54 11.61 -6.02
N ALA A 35 5.02 12.84 -6.01
CA ALA A 35 3.63 13.13 -6.35
C ALA A 35 3.32 12.76 -7.82
N ASP A 36 4.26 12.99 -8.73
CA ASP A 36 4.10 12.64 -10.16
C ASP A 36 3.95 11.14 -10.38
N ALA A 37 4.60 10.32 -9.55
CA ALA A 37 4.44 8.86 -9.60
C ALA A 37 2.99 8.44 -9.37
N LEU A 38 2.17 9.20 -8.61
CA LEU A 38 0.75 8.89 -8.44
C LEU A 38 -0.03 9.01 -9.76
N HIS A 39 0.37 9.92 -10.65
CA HIS A 39 -0.24 10.08 -11.97
C HIS A 39 0.26 9.02 -12.94
N ALA A 40 1.57 8.74 -12.93
CA ALA A 40 2.17 7.67 -13.75
C ALA A 40 1.55 6.30 -13.42
N ILE A 41 1.41 5.98 -12.13
CA ILE A 41 0.79 4.73 -11.67
C ILE A 41 -0.66 4.62 -12.13
N ALA A 42 -1.41 5.73 -12.18
CA ALA A 42 -2.78 5.70 -12.68
C ALA A 42 -2.85 5.26 -14.15
N GLN A 43 -2.00 5.84 -15.00
CA GLN A 43 -1.95 5.50 -16.41
C GLN A 43 -1.47 4.06 -16.61
N ALA A 44 -0.43 3.65 -15.88
CA ALA A 44 0.10 2.30 -15.91
C ALA A 44 -0.91 1.26 -15.42
N THR A 45 -1.71 1.59 -14.39
CA THR A 45 -2.80 0.72 -13.89
C THR A 45 -3.82 0.44 -14.98
N LEU A 46 -4.28 1.47 -15.69
CA LEU A 46 -5.25 1.31 -16.77
C LEU A 46 -4.66 0.49 -17.92
N ALA A 47 -3.40 0.76 -18.30
CA ALA A 47 -2.70 -0.01 -19.32
C ALA A 47 -2.51 -1.49 -18.95
N ALA A 48 -2.32 -1.79 -17.67
CA ALA A 48 -2.21 -3.15 -17.13
C ALA A 48 -3.59 -3.83 -16.91
N GLY A 49 -4.69 -3.17 -17.30
CA GLY A 49 -6.06 -3.68 -17.19
C GLY A 49 -6.68 -3.58 -15.79
N GLY A 50 -6.06 -2.84 -14.86
CA GLY A 50 -6.63 -2.56 -13.55
C GLY A 50 -7.61 -1.38 -13.57
N VAL A 51 -8.11 -1.04 -12.37
CA VAL A 51 -9.07 0.05 -12.18
C VAL A 51 -8.45 1.17 -11.37
N VAL A 52 -8.63 2.41 -11.80
CA VAL A 52 -8.35 3.61 -11.00
C VAL A 52 -9.67 4.10 -10.41
N GLU A 53 -9.79 4.10 -9.09
CA GLU A 53 -11.09 4.38 -8.46
C GLU A 53 -11.45 5.87 -8.39
N ARG A 54 -10.44 6.74 -8.27
CA ARG A 54 -10.60 8.19 -8.10
C ARG A 54 -9.36 8.95 -8.54
N ALA A 55 -9.53 10.25 -8.77
CA ALA A 55 -8.41 11.18 -8.94
C ALA A 55 -7.57 11.27 -7.65
N VAL A 56 -6.32 11.76 -7.77
CA VAL A 56 -5.49 12.04 -6.58
C VAL A 56 -6.22 13.04 -5.70
N SER A 57 -6.29 12.73 -4.41
CA SER A 57 -6.85 13.62 -3.39
C SER A 57 -5.98 13.60 -2.15
N ALA A 58 -6.23 14.53 -1.21
CA ALA A 58 -5.69 14.38 0.14
C ALA A 58 -6.11 13.02 0.72
N SER A 59 -5.19 12.33 1.39
CA SER A 59 -5.50 11.08 2.08
C SER A 59 -6.38 11.37 3.29
N ALA A 60 -7.37 10.50 3.51
CA ALA A 60 -8.21 10.55 4.71
C ALA A 60 -7.55 9.82 5.90
N GLU A 61 -6.41 9.15 5.69
CA GLU A 61 -5.69 8.47 6.75
C GLU A 61 -5.01 9.47 7.70
N PRO A 62 -4.84 9.14 9.00
CA PRO A 62 -4.17 10.01 9.97
C PRO A 62 -2.72 10.34 9.62
N SER A 63 -2.08 9.49 8.81
CA SER A 63 -0.75 9.78 8.27
C SER A 63 -0.75 10.94 7.27
N GLY A 64 -1.90 11.38 6.77
CA GLY A 64 -2.01 12.47 5.80
C GLY A 64 -1.35 12.15 4.46
N GLY A 65 -0.93 13.21 3.76
CA GLY A 65 -0.37 13.14 2.41
C GLY A 65 -1.45 13.21 1.32
N VAL A 66 -1.04 12.92 0.09
CA VAL A 66 -1.93 12.79 -1.07
C VAL A 66 -1.89 11.35 -1.56
N SER A 67 -3.04 10.79 -1.91
CA SER A 67 -3.13 9.40 -2.31
C SER A 67 -4.01 9.16 -3.53
N ARG A 68 -3.81 7.99 -4.13
CA ARG A 68 -4.63 7.42 -5.18
C ARG A 68 -4.95 5.97 -4.84
N PHE A 69 -6.12 5.52 -5.25
CA PHE A 69 -6.57 4.15 -5.09
C PHE A 69 -6.68 3.46 -6.43
N ILE A 70 -6.09 2.27 -6.50
CA ILE A 70 -6.14 1.38 -7.66
C ILE A 70 -6.64 0.00 -7.25
N ARG A 71 -7.13 -0.77 -8.22
CA ARG A 71 -7.42 -2.19 -8.07
C ARG A 71 -6.75 -3.01 -9.14
N ASP A 72 -6.31 -4.20 -8.74
CA ASP A 72 -5.88 -5.24 -9.68
C ASP A 72 -7.07 -6.10 -10.17
N HIS A 73 -6.74 -7.12 -10.97
CA HIS A 73 -7.71 -8.04 -11.57
C HIS A 73 -8.49 -8.89 -10.56
N ASP A 74 -7.89 -9.20 -9.40
CA ASP A 74 -8.59 -9.93 -8.32
C ASP A 74 -9.37 -8.96 -7.41
N GLY A 75 -9.46 -7.68 -7.76
CA GLY A 75 -10.21 -6.67 -7.04
C GLY A 75 -9.53 -6.17 -5.76
N ARG A 76 -8.27 -6.54 -5.51
CA ARG A 76 -7.52 -6.07 -4.33
C ARG A 76 -7.28 -4.58 -4.45
N ARG A 77 -7.60 -3.82 -3.40
CA ARG A 77 -7.39 -2.37 -3.37
C ARG A 77 -5.99 -2.05 -2.88
N ILE A 78 -5.27 -1.23 -3.64
CA ILE A 78 -3.98 -0.66 -3.26
C ILE A 78 -4.12 0.86 -3.17
N GLU A 79 -3.76 1.42 -2.01
CA GLU A 79 -3.55 2.85 -1.86
C GLU A 79 -2.08 3.17 -2.15
N VAL A 80 -1.83 4.13 -3.02
CA VAL A 80 -0.48 4.69 -3.21
C VAL A 80 -0.48 6.10 -2.65
N VAL A 81 0.37 6.36 -1.67
CA VAL A 81 0.45 7.65 -0.95
C VAL A 81 1.80 8.34 -1.19
N HIS A 82 1.80 9.67 -1.23
CA HIS A 82 2.99 10.51 -1.22
C HIS A 82 2.84 11.64 -0.20
N GLY A 83 3.94 12.02 0.45
CA GLY A 83 3.96 13.11 1.43
C GLY A 83 3.24 12.77 2.73
N ASP A 84 3.09 11.49 3.05
CA ASP A 84 2.58 11.05 4.35
C ASP A 84 3.58 11.39 5.47
N VAL A 85 3.04 11.67 6.65
CA VAL A 85 3.80 12.01 7.85
C VAL A 85 4.68 10.83 8.24
N ARG A 86 5.96 11.14 8.46
CA ARG A 86 6.94 10.20 9.01
C ARG A 86 7.31 10.57 10.42
N ARG A 87 7.55 9.56 11.23
CA ARG A 87 8.05 9.68 12.59
C ARG A 87 9.57 9.61 12.62
N THR A 88 10.15 10.19 13.68
CA THR A 88 11.50 9.84 14.11
C THR A 88 11.48 8.38 14.61
N PRO A 89 12.35 7.49 14.08
CA PRO A 89 12.50 6.14 14.62
C PRO A 89 12.87 6.14 16.10
N ASP A 90 12.42 5.13 16.82
CA ASP A 90 12.78 4.95 18.23
C ASP A 90 14.28 4.56 18.32
N ALA A 91 15.03 5.25 19.18
CA ALA A 91 16.48 5.11 19.31
C ALA A 91 16.92 5.08 20.79
N PRO A 92 17.52 3.97 21.28
CA PRO A 92 17.71 2.70 20.57
C PRO A 92 16.36 2.01 20.27
N PRO A 93 16.28 1.16 19.24
CA PRO A 93 15.06 0.40 18.96
C PRO A 93 14.74 -0.51 20.15
N PRO A 94 13.49 -0.52 20.66
CA PRO A 94 13.08 -1.42 21.72
C PRO A 94 13.31 -2.89 21.35
N ARG A 95 13.72 -3.68 22.34
CA ARG A 95 13.94 -5.12 22.16
C ARG A 95 12.65 -5.80 21.70
N ASP A 96 12.77 -6.73 20.75
CA ASP A 96 11.69 -7.57 20.24
C ASP A 96 10.51 -6.80 19.58
N GLN A 97 10.66 -5.50 19.32
CA GLN A 97 9.64 -4.70 18.63
C GLN A 97 9.88 -4.68 17.10
N PRO A 98 8.86 -4.93 16.27
CA PRO A 98 8.97 -4.80 14.82
C PRO A 98 9.38 -3.39 14.40
N VAL A 99 10.32 -3.28 13.45
CA VAL A 99 10.76 -1.99 12.92
C VAL A 99 9.80 -1.47 11.84
N ARG A 100 9.50 -2.32 10.86
CA ARG A 100 8.65 -2.01 9.70
C ARG A 100 7.96 -3.29 9.21
N LEU A 101 6.96 -3.14 8.34
CA LEU A 101 6.49 -4.27 7.54
C LEU A 101 7.52 -4.60 6.47
N ALA A 102 7.89 -5.88 6.39
CA ALA A 102 8.85 -6.35 5.39
C ALA A 102 8.18 -6.59 4.03
N HIS A 103 7.02 -7.25 4.04
CA HIS A 103 6.25 -7.62 2.85
C HIS A 103 4.80 -7.97 3.22
N ALA A 104 3.94 -8.08 2.21
CA ALA A 104 2.62 -8.68 2.32
C ALA A 104 2.51 -9.79 1.27
N VAL A 105 1.98 -10.95 1.66
CA VAL A 105 1.71 -12.07 0.76
C VAL A 105 0.22 -12.09 0.46
N LEU A 106 -0.14 -12.05 -0.82
CA LEU A 106 -1.51 -11.96 -1.28
C LEU A 106 -1.86 -13.21 -2.09
N ASN A 107 -2.93 -13.89 -1.69
CA ASN A 107 -3.47 -15.00 -2.49
C ASN A 107 -4.09 -14.45 -3.77
N CYS A 108 -3.84 -15.12 -4.89
CA CYS A 108 -4.39 -14.78 -6.20
C CYS A 108 -4.83 -16.05 -6.93
N HIS A 109 -5.78 -15.91 -7.86
CA HIS A 109 -6.23 -17.02 -8.69
C HIS A 109 -5.32 -17.23 -9.90
N ALA A 110 -4.86 -16.13 -10.51
CA ALA A 110 -3.99 -16.15 -11.69
C ALA A 110 -2.64 -15.49 -11.37
N ILE A 111 -1.66 -16.30 -10.98
CA ILE A 111 -0.32 -15.84 -10.56
C ILE A 111 0.34 -14.99 -11.66
N ALA A 112 0.35 -15.47 -12.91
CA ALA A 112 1.00 -14.77 -14.02
C ALA A 112 0.35 -13.40 -14.32
N GLY A 113 -0.99 -13.33 -14.30
CA GLY A 113 -1.70 -12.08 -14.51
C GLY A 113 -1.50 -11.09 -13.37
N THR A 114 -1.49 -11.58 -12.13
CA THR A 114 -1.19 -10.76 -10.95
C THR A 114 0.23 -10.23 -11.01
N GLN A 115 1.22 -11.08 -11.30
CA GLN A 115 2.61 -10.66 -11.44
C GLN A 115 2.76 -9.57 -12.51
N ALA A 116 2.24 -9.81 -13.72
CA ALA A 116 2.30 -8.84 -14.81
C ALA A 116 1.68 -7.50 -14.44
N PHE A 117 0.56 -7.50 -13.69
CA PHE A 117 -0.05 -6.28 -13.18
C PHE A 117 0.89 -5.51 -12.25
N PHE A 118 1.46 -6.17 -11.23
CA PHE A 118 2.36 -5.49 -10.28
C PHE A 118 3.66 -5.00 -10.95
N GLU A 119 4.17 -5.73 -11.94
CA GLU A 119 5.33 -5.29 -12.74
C GLU A 119 4.99 -4.06 -13.59
N GLN A 120 3.87 -4.09 -14.32
CA GLN A 120 3.49 -3.02 -15.25
C GLN A 120 2.96 -1.77 -14.53
N ALA A 121 2.06 -1.94 -13.56
CA ALA A 121 1.38 -0.83 -12.90
C ALA A 121 2.24 -0.16 -11.82
N LEU A 122 3.07 -0.95 -11.11
CA LEU A 122 3.80 -0.50 -9.93
C LEU A 122 5.33 -0.62 -10.07
N GLY A 123 5.82 -1.16 -11.19
CA GLY A 123 7.26 -1.30 -11.43
C GLY A 123 7.94 -2.29 -10.50
N PHE A 124 7.20 -3.27 -9.97
CA PHE A 124 7.78 -4.33 -9.15
C PHE A 124 8.65 -5.25 -10.03
N VAL A 125 9.55 -5.98 -9.41
CA VAL A 125 10.43 -6.93 -10.08
C VAL A 125 10.33 -8.27 -9.36
N LEU A 126 10.22 -9.36 -10.11
CA LEU A 126 10.31 -10.71 -9.56
C LEU A 126 11.69 -10.93 -8.94
N ALA A 127 11.73 -11.13 -7.62
CA ALA A 127 12.98 -11.35 -6.90
C ALA A 127 13.34 -12.84 -6.77
N ASP A 128 12.34 -13.69 -6.56
CA ASP A 128 12.51 -15.13 -6.34
C ASP A 128 11.22 -15.87 -6.70
N ARG A 129 11.30 -17.15 -7.09
CA ARG A 129 10.15 -17.98 -7.45
C ARG A 129 10.32 -19.45 -7.09
#